data_AF-A0A929HYX3-F1
#
_entry.id   AF-A0A929HYX3-F1
#
_cell.length_a   1.000
_cell.length_b   1.000
_cell.length_c   1.000
_cell.angle_alpha   90.00
_cell.angle_beta   90.00
_cell.angle_gamma   90.00
#
_symmetry.space_group_name_H-M   'P 1'
#
loop_
_entity.id
_entity.type
_entity.pdbx_description
1 polymer ?
#
loop_
_entity_poly.entity_id
_entity_poly.type
_entity_poly.pdbx_seq_one_letter_code
_entity_poly.pdbx_strand_id
1 'polypeptide(L)'
;MSPTTKNRIKRFSPLQRIFHLLLMLSFLTLGATGLSRLYIGTSWGRSLSRLFGGYESALTVHIYVGIFMGCGFLIHALYLFFVIDWRNFPASLYGPDSLLPRVKDIKDFFHHIGWFLGIKDAPQFDRWGYWEKFDYWAVFWGMIILGSTGLLMAFPLAATQIMPGWGLNVAIWIHRIEALLAMAHLFIIHFFIAHLRRHNFPMDRTMFEGSADLEAVRHEKPAWIERLKNSSKLDDVLVTDAMPAQRFVYYVFGYAAVAAGLFLLIGALINIAYISW
;
A
#
# COMPACT_ATOMS: atom_id res chain seq x y z
N MET A 1 -16.88 26.60 14.72
CA MET A 1 -17.76 26.25 13.58
C MET A 1 -18.12 24.78 13.74
N SER A 2 -19.39 24.45 13.97
CA SER A 2 -19.80 23.06 14.18
C SER A 2 -19.66 22.26 12.88
N PRO A 3 -19.10 21.04 12.91
CA PRO A 3 -19.04 20.17 11.74
C PRO A 3 -20.41 19.52 11.52
N THR A 4 -21.42 20.30 11.14
CA THR A 4 -22.78 19.80 10.88
C THR A 4 -23.03 19.48 9.41
N THR A 5 -22.22 20.04 8.51
CA THR A 5 -22.32 19.73 7.08
C THR A 5 -21.64 18.41 6.76
N LYS A 6 -22.40 17.45 6.24
CA LYS A 6 -21.87 16.18 5.70
C LYS A 6 -21.20 16.44 4.35
N ASN A 7 -19.92 16.79 4.36
CA ASN A 7 -19.12 17.09 3.17
C ASN A 7 -18.14 15.97 2.80
N ARG A 8 -18.22 14.81 3.47
CA ARG A 8 -17.34 13.65 3.19
C ARG A 8 -18.15 12.40 2.94
N ILE A 9 -17.54 11.45 2.25
CA ILE A 9 -18.11 10.13 1.97
C ILE A 9 -17.26 9.04 2.61
N LYS A 10 -17.88 8.18 3.42
CA LYS A 10 -17.22 7.04 4.07
C LYS A 10 -16.70 6.07 3.00
N ARG A 11 -15.40 5.78 3.05
CA ARG A 11 -14.71 4.95 2.06
C ARG A 11 -14.10 3.68 2.67
N PHE A 12 -13.53 3.79 3.87
CA PHE A 12 -12.83 2.70 4.56
C PHE A 12 -13.42 2.43 5.95
N SER A 13 -13.48 1.15 6.32
CA SER A 13 -13.86 0.73 7.67
C SER A 13 -12.70 0.91 8.66
N PRO A 14 -12.96 0.99 9.97
CA PRO A 14 -11.89 1.04 10.98
C PRO A 14 -10.89 -0.12 10.86
N LEU A 15 -11.38 -1.34 10.57
CA LEU A 15 -10.53 -2.51 10.39
C LEU A 15 -9.59 -2.38 9.19
N GLN A 16 -10.07 -1.87 8.04
CA GLN A 16 -9.24 -1.63 6.87
C GLN A 16 -8.13 -0.60 7.15
N ARG A 17 -8.44 0.42 7.95
CA ARG A 17 -7.47 1.44 8.37
C ARG A 17 -6.40 0.85 9.30
N ILE A 18 -6.79 -0.06 10.20
CA ILE A 18 -5.85 -0.79 11.06
C ILE A 18 -4.94 -1.68 10.24
N PHE A 19 -5.47 -2.46 9.27
CA PHE A 19 -4.65 -3.26 8.37
C PHE A 19 -3.61 -2.40 7.64
N HIS A 20 -4.04 -1.26 7.08
CA HIS A 20 -3.13 -0.33 6.42
C HIS A 20 -2.06 0.22 7.38
N LEU A 21 -2.46 0.64 8.58
CA LEU A 21 -1.52 1.19 9.57
C LEU A 21 -0.43 0.17 9.95
N LEU A 22 -0.84 -1.07 10.26
CA LEU A 22 0.08 -2.14 10.62
C LEU A 22 0.99 -2.52 9.44
N LEU A 23 0.42 -2.59 8.24
CA LEU A 23 1.17 -2.83 7.00
C LEU A 23 2.25 -1.76 6.79
N MET A 24 1.88 -0.49 6.90
CA MET A 24 2.78 0.63 6.67
C MET A 24 3.93 0.67 7.68
N LEU A 25 3.64 0.50 8.98
CA LEU A 25 4.66 0.47 10.02
C LEU A 25 5.61 -0.72 9.85
N SER A 26 5.07 -1.89 9.52
CA SER A 26 5.86 -3.09 9.25
C SER A 26 6.76 -2.89 8.02
N PHE A 27 6.20 -2.36 6.94
CA PHE A 27 6.94 -2.11 5.69
C PHE A 27 8.10 -1.13 5.91
N LEU A 28 7.88 0.00 6.59
CA LEU A 28 8.94 0.96 6.88
C LEU A 28 10.03 0.35 7.77
N THR A 29 9.65 -0.46 8.75
CA THR A 29 10.60 -1.15 9.64
C THR A 29 11.42 -2.21 8.87
N LEU A 30 10.78 -3.00 8.01
CA LEU A 30 11.43 -3.98 7.16
C LEU A 30 12.36 -3.33 6.14
N GLY A 31 11.91 -2.25 5.49
CA GLY A 31 12.76 -1.45 4.60
C GLY A 31 13.99 -0.90 5.33
N ALA A 32 13.81 -0.31 6.52
CA ALA A 32 14.90 0.23 7.31
C ALA A 32 15.91 -0.85 7.75
N THR A 33 15.42 -1.94 8.34
CA THR A 33 16.29 -3.05 8.80
C THR A 33 16.96 -3.76 7.61
N GLY A 34 16.23 -4.01 6.52
CA GLY A 34 16.75 -4.66 5.31
C GLY A 34 17.83 -3.83 4.61
N LEU A 35 17.56 -2.55 4.36
CA LEU A 35 18.55 -1.64 3.77
C LEU A 35 19.76 -1.42 4.68
N SER A 36 19.57 -1.37 6.01
CA SER A 36 20.70 -1.22 6.93
C SER A 36 21.72 -2.34 6.80
N ARG A 37 21.25 -3.57 6.56
CA ARG A 37 22.08 -4.75 6.40
C ARG A 37 22.65 -4.84 4.98
N LEU A 38 21.86 -4.51 3.96
CA LEU A 38 22.32 -4.46 2.58
C LEU A 38 23.49 -3.49 2.41
N TYR A 39 23.42 -2.33 3.07
CA TYR A 39 24.43 -1.27 2.98
C TYR A 39 25.36 -1.20 4.21
N ILE A 40 25.56 -2.30 4.94
CA ILE A 40 26.39 -2.29 6.16
C ILE A 40 27.84 -1.85 5.90
N GLY A 41 28.32 -2.01 4.66
CA GLY A 41 29.63 -1.50 4.21
C GLY A 41 29.74 0.03 4.22
N THR A 42 28.62 0.77 4.20
CA THR A 42 28.61 2.23 4.13
C THR A 42 28.35 2.88 5.50
N SER A 43 28.71 4.16 5.64
CA SER A 43 28.45 4.91 6.88
C SER A 43 26.95 5.04 7.17
N TRP A 44 26.14 5.17 6.11
CA TRP A 44 24.69 5.26 6.19
C TRP A 44 24.07 3.96 6.71
N GLY A 45 24.41 2.81 6.11
CA GLY A 45 23.88 1.52 6.57
C GLY A 45 24.30 1.17 8.00
N ARG A 46 25.54 1.47 8.39
CA ARG A 46 25.98 1.34 9.80
C ARG A 46 25.17 2.23 10.74
N SER A 47 24.91 3.47 10.36
CA SER A 47 24.13 4.40 11.19
C SER A 47 22.69 3.94 11.35
N LEU A 48 22.07 3.45 10.26
CA LEU A 48 20.72 2.89 10.29
C LEU A 48 20.66 1.61 11.15
N SER A 49 21.65 0.73 11.03
CA SER A 49 21.72 -0.52 11.79
C SER A 49 21.87 -0.28 13.30
N ARG A 50 22.58 0.78 13.72
CA ARG A 50 22.70 1.17 15.14
C ARG A 50 21.35 1.49 15.79
N LEU A 51 20.40 2.06 15.04
CA LEU A 51 19.05 2.35 15.56
C LEU A 51 18.33 1.07 16.03
N PHE A 52 18.68 -0.07 15.44
CA PHE A 52 18.12 -1.38 15.77
C PHE A 52 19.02 -2.19 16.71
N GLY A 53 20.11 -1.62 17.23
CA GLY A 53 21.07 -2.32 18.11
C GLY A 53 22.21 -3.04 17.36
N GLY A 54 22.45 -2.74 16.08
CA GLY A 54 23.53 -3.31 15.27
C GLY A 54 23.06 -4.37 14.27
N TYR A 55 24.01 -5.00 13.56
CA TYR A 55 23.72 -5.82 12.38
C TYR A 55 22.87 -7.07 12.70
N GLU A 56 23.21 -7.79 13.77
CA GLU A 56 22.48 -8.99 14.21
C GLU A 56 21.11 -8.66 14.79
N SER A 57 21.02 -7.57 15.56
CA SER A 57 19.73 -7.13 16.11
C SER A 57 18.80 -6.62 15.00
N ALA A 58 19.33 -5.92 13.99
CA ALA A 58 18.56 -5.53 12.81
C ALA A 58 18.01 -6.75 12.05
N LEU A 59 18.78 -7.85 11.94
CA LEU A 59 18.28 -9.11 11.37
C LEU A 59 17.12 -9.67 12.19
N THR A 60 17.31 -9.71 13.51
CA THR A 60 16.33 -10.24 14.44
C THR A 60 15.00 -9.48 14.34
N VAL A 61 15.06 -8.14 14.35
CA VAL A 61 13.89 -7.27 14.14
C VAL A 61 13.27 -7.53 12.77
N HIS A 62 14.09 -7.63 11.71
CA HIS A 62 13.59 -7.88 10.36
C HIS A 62 12.80 -9.19 10.26
N ILE A 63 13.31 -10.29 10.84
CA ILE A 63 12.61 -11.58 10.85
C ILE A 63 11.28 -11.48 11.60
N TYR A 64 11.29 -10.97 12.84
CA TYR A 64 10.07 -10.93 13.65
C TYR A 64 9.00 -10.01 13.06
N VAL A 65 9.39 -8.85 12.55
CA VAL A 65 8.45 -7.95 11.85
C VAL A 65 7.97 -8.57 10.54
N GLY A 66 8.83 -9.32 9.83
CA GLY A 66 8.47 -10.03 8.62
C GLY A 66 7.42 -11.13 8.87
N ILE A 67 7.62 -11.93 9.93
CA ILE A 67 6.64 -12.93 10.38
C ILE A 67 5.34 -12.23 10.80
N PHE A 68 5.41 -11.15 11.58
CA PHE A 68 4.23 -10.38 11.97
C PHE A 68 3.44 -9.86 10.76
N MET A 69 4.12 -9.27 9.78
CA MET A 69 3.51 -8.77 8.54
C MET A 69 2.92 -9.92 7.71
N GLY A 70 3.58 -11.07 7.67
CA GLY A 70 3.07 -12.29 7.05
C GLY A 70 1.79 -12.81 7.70
N CYS A 71 1.74 -12.86 9.04
CA CYS A 71 0.51 -13.18 9.77
C CYS A 71 -0.60 -12.16 9.49
N GLY A 72 -0.27 -10.87 9.48
CA GLY A 72 -1.22 -9.80 9.12
C GLY A 72 -1.79 -9.97 7.70
N PHE A 73 -0.95 -10.36 6.74
CA PHE A 73 -1.38 -10.67 5.37
C PHE A 73 -2.32 -11.88 5.31
N LEU A 74 -2.02 -12.96 6.05
CA LEU A 74 -2.91 -14.13 6.13
C LEU A 74 -4.26 -13.77 6.76
N ILE A 75 -4.26 -12.98 7.82
CA ILE A 75 -5.49 -12.48 8.46
C ILE A 75 -6.28 -11.61 7.47
N HIS A 76 -5.62 -10.74 6.70
CA HIS A 76 -6.27 -9.94 5.67
C HIS A 76 -6.85 -10.81 4.55
N ALA A 77 -6.13 -11.82 4.07
CA ALA A 77 -6.64 -12.77 3.08
C ALA A 77 -7.87 -13.54 3.59
N LEU A 78 -7.85 -13.96 4.86
CA LEU A 78 -8.99 -14.59 5.51
C LEU A 78 -10.17 -13.63 5.67
N TYR A 79 -9.91 -12.37 6.04
CA TYR A 79 -10.92 -11.33 6.09
C TYR A 79 -11.58 -11.13 4.72
N LEU A 80 -10.80 -11.07 3.63
CA LEU A 80 -11.36 -10.97 2.28
C LEU A 80 -12.23 -12.19 1.94
N PHE A 81 -11.79 -13.40 2.31
CA PHE A 81 -12.56 -14.63 2.09
C PHE A 81 -13.97 -14.57 2.73
N PHE A 82 -14.08 -13.99 3.94
CA PHE A 82 -15.37 -13.84 4.63
C PHE A 82 -16.20 -12.62 4.19
N VAL A 83 -15.58 -11.59 3.63
CA VAL A 83 -16.28 -10.42 3.09
C VAL A 83 -16.91 -10.71 1.73
N ILE A 84 -16.40 -11.72 1.00
CA ILE A 84 -17.01 -12.17 -0.26
C ILE A 84 -18.43 -12.65 0.03
N ASP A 85 -19.39 -12.07 -0.69
CA ASP A 85 -20.76 -12.57 -0.71
C ASP A 85 -20.83 -13.81 -1.61
N TRP A 86 -20.70 -14.98 -0.99
CA TRP A 86 -20.74 -16.28 -1.65
C TRP A 86 -22.11 -16.62 -2.25
N ARG A 87 -23.19 -15.99 -1.79
CA ARG A 87 -24.55 -16.22 -2.34
C ARG A 87 -24.71 -15.56 -3.71
N ASN A 88 -24.02 -14.45 -3.93
CA ASN A 88 -24.02 -13.69 -5.19
C ASN A 88 -22.76 -13.93 -6.02
N PHE A 89 -22.09 -15.07 -5.84
CA PHE A 89 -20.92 -15.44 -6.63
C PHE A 89 -21.33 -15.79 -8.08
N PRO A 90 -20.57 -15.37 -9.12
CA PRO A 90 -19.32 -14.61 -9.08
C PRO A 90 -19.50 -13.08 -9.14
N ALA A 91 -20.74 -12.57 -9.20
CA ALA A 91 -21.02 -11.15 -9.35
C ALA A 91 -20.43 -10.29 -8.20
N SER A 92 -20.40 -10.81 -6.97
CA SER A 92 -19.77 -10.16 -5.83
C SER A 92 -18.26 -9.94 -5.99
N LEU A 93 -17.57 -10.84 -6.70
CA LEU A 93 -16.13 -10.76 -6.96
C LEU A 93 -15.77 -9.84 -8.12
N TYR A 94 -16.61 -9.75 -9.15
CA TYR A 94 -16.36 -8.89 -10.31
C TYR A 94 -17.12 -7.57 -10.26
N GLY A 95 -17.85 -7.33 -9.17
CA GLY A 95 -18.60 -6.13 -8.91
C GLY A 95 -17.72 -4.86 -8.81
N PRO A 96 -18.33 -3.68 -8.93
CA PRO A 96 -17.62 -2.40 -8.88
C PRO A 96 -16.97 -2.09 -7.54
N ASP A 97 -17.44 -2.69 -6.46
CA ASP A 97 -16.86 -2.57 -5.12
C ASP A 97 -15.67 -3.52 -4.88
N SER A 98 -15.39 -4.43 -5.82
CA SER A 98 -14.26 -5.36 -5.76
C SER A 98 -12.95 -4.74 -6.23
N LEU A 99 -11.88 -5.13 -5.54
CA LEU A 99 -10.49 -4.80 -5.90
C LEU A 99 -9.89 -5.80 -6.90
N LEU A 100 -10.63 -6.83 -7.32
CA LEU A 100 -10.14 -7.72 -8.39
C LEU A 100 -9.97 -6.93 -9.70
N PRO A 101 -8.87 -7.14 -10.45
CA PRO A 101 -8.69 -6.55 -11.76
C PRO A 101 -9.67 -7.19 -12.75
N ARG A 102 -10.21 -6.38 -13.65
CA ARG A 102 -11.22 -6.76 -14.64
C ARG A 102 -10.81 -6.24 -16.00
N VAL A 103 -11.39 -6.82 -17.05
CA VAL A 103 -11.21 -6.33 -18.43
C VAL A 103 -11.61 -4.85 -18.56
N LYS A 104 -12.59 -4.39 -17.77
CA LYS A 104 -12.95 -2.96 -17.69
C LYS A 104 -11.77 -2.09 -17.26
N ASP A 105 -10.94 -2.53 -16.32
CA ASP A 105 -9.83 -1.72 -15.81
C ASP A 105 -8.77 -1.48 -16.91
N ILE A 106 -8.56 -2.46 -17.80
CA ILE A 106 -7.70 -2.31 -19.00
C ILE A 106 -8.33 -1.32 -20.00
N LYS A 107 -9.64 -1.45 -20.25
CA LYS A 107 -10.36 -0.49 -21.13
C LYS A 107 -10.29 0.92 -20.57
N ASP A 108 -10.50 1.07 -19.26
CA ASP A 108 -10.45 2.35 -18.57
C ASP A 108 -9.02 2.94 -18.60
N PHE A 109 -7.96 2.13 -18.52
CA PHE A 109 -6.57 2.58 -18.73
C PHE A 109 -6.36 3.20 -20.11
N PHE A 110 -6.71 2.49 -21.18
CA PHE A 110 -6.56 3.03 -22.55
C PHE A 110 -7.52 4.19 -22.83
N HIS A 111 -8.69 4.22 -22.19
CA HIS A 111 -9.58 5.38 -22.24
C HIS A 111 -8.92 6.59 -21.60
N HIS A 112 -8.34 6.42 -20.41
CA HIS A 112 -7.66 7.48 -19.68
C HIS A 112 -6.46 8.04 -20.46
N ILE A 113 -5.70 7.19 -21.13
CA ILE A 113 -4.65 7.63 -22.08
C ILE A 113 -5.26 8.45 -23.22
N GLY A 114 -6.34 7.97 -23.84
CA GLY A 114 -7.03 8.70 -24.90
C GLY A 114 -7.52 10.08 -24.45
N TRP A 115 -7.99 10.19 -23.20
CA TRP A 115 -8.36 11.46 -22.59
C TRP A 115 -7.16 12.40 -22.39
N PHE A 116 -6.03 11.89 -21.89
CA PHE A 116 -4.80 12.68 -21.79
C PHE A 116 -4.30 13.20 -23.14
N LEU A 117 -4.53 12.44 -24.21
CA LEU A 117 -4.21 12.85 -25.58
C LEU A 117 -5.29 13.73 -26.23
N GLY A 118 -6.39 14.03 -25.53
CA GLY A 118 -7.50 14.85 -26.05
C GLY A 118 -8.39 14.14 -27.09
N ILE A 119 -8.27 12.81 -27.21
CA ILE A 119 -8.99 11.99 -28.21
C ILE A 119 -10.33 11.47 -27.67
N LYS A 120 -10.45 11.36 -26.35
CA LYS A 120 -11.64 10.83 -25.66
C LYS A 120 -12.06 11.75 -24.53
N ASP A 121 -13.32 11.62 -24.10
CA ASP A 121 -13.82 12.27 -22.90
C ASP A 121 -13.21 11.67 -21.63
N ALA A 122 -13.36 12.38 -20.52
CA ALA A 122 -12.86 11.92 -19.23
C ALA A 122 -13.55 10.60 -18.81
N PRO A 123 -12.76 9.56 -18.47
CA PRO A 123 -13.32 8.28 -18.05
C PRO A 123 -14.14 8.40 -16.76
N GLN A 124 -15.30 7.75 -16.74
CA GLN A 124 -16.21 7.75 -15.59
C GLN A 124 -15.84 6.59 -14.66
N PHE A 125 -14.93 6.85 -13.71
CA PHE A 125 -14.51 5.84 -12.76
C PHE A 125 -15.54 5.56 -11.68
N ASP A 126 -15.52 4.31 -11.23
CA ASP A 126 -16.32 3.84 -10.10
C ASP A 126 -15.53 3.99 -8.78
N ARG A 127 -15.96 3.30 -7.72
CA ARG A 127 -15.34 3.31 -6.39
C ARG A 127 -13.84 3.05 -6.44
N TRP A 128 -13.39 2.23 -7.38
CA TRP A 128 -11.97 1.93 -7.61
C TRP A 128 -11.56 2.29 -9.03
N GLY A 129 -10.51 3.11 -9.15
CA GLY A 129 -9.80 3.33 -10.41
C GLY A 129 -8.82 2.20 -10.68
N TYR A 130 -8.41 2.03 -11.94
CA TYR A 130 -7.47 0.96 -12.32
C TYR A 130 -6.13 1.08 -11.59
N TRP A 131 -5.66 2.31 -11.32
CA TRP A 131 -4.38 2.55 -10.63
C TRP A 131 -4.45 2.16 -9.16
N GLU A 132 -5.58 2.35 -8.48
CA GLU A 132 -5.76 1.95 -7.08
C GLU A 132 -5.77 0.42 -6.96
N LYS A 133 -6.37 -0.27 -7.94
CA LYS A 133 -6.32 -1.73 -8.00
C LYS A 133 -4.92 -2.24 -8.32
N PHE A 134 -4.23 -1.61 -9.26
CA PHE A 134 -2.84 -1.94 -9.58
C PHE A 134 -1.96 -1.78 -8.35
N ASP A 135 -2.09 -0.67 -7.63
CA ASP A 135 -1.34 -0.39 -6.40
C ASP A 135 -1.63 -1.41 -5.29
N TYR A 136 -2.91 -1.75 -5.07
CA TYR A 136 -3.31 -2.80 -4.14
C TYR A 136 -2.69 -4.17 -4.49
N TRP A 137 -2.73 -4.55 -5.76
CA TRP A 137 -2.20 -5.84 -6.21
C TRP A 137 -0.68 -5.89 -6.26
N ALA A 138 -0.01 -4.80 -6.58
CA ALA A 138 1.45 -4.71 -6.52
C ALA A 138 1.96 -5.10 -5.12
N VAL A 139 1.33 -4.56 -4.07
CA VAL A 139 1.65 -4.95 -2.69
C VAL A 139 1.25 -6.40 -2.40
N PHE A 140 0.07 -6.84 -2.85
CA PHE A 140 -0.39 -8.22 -2.62
C PHE A 140 0.57 -9.26 -3.21
N TRP A 141 1.07 -9.04 -4.42
CA TRP A 141 2.08 -9.89 -5.06
C TRP A 141 3.43 -9.81 -4.36
N GLY A 142 3.88 -8.60 -4.02
CA GLY A 142 5.12 -8.40 -3.27
C GLY A 142 5.13 -9.12 -1.93
N MET A 143 3.98 -9.17 -1.23
CA MET A 143 3.84 -9.92 0.02
C MET A 143 4.06 -11.44 -0.16
N ILE A 144 3.60 -12.01 -1.26
CA ILE A 144 3.78 -13.44 -1.55
C ILE A 144 5.26 -13.71 -1.84
N ILE A 145 5.90 -12.91 -2.69
CA ILE A 145 7.30 -13.11 -3.10
C ILE A 145 8.25 -12.83 -1.93
N LEU A 146 8.17 -11.67 -1.29
CA LEU A 146 9.01 -11.31 -0.15
C LEU A 146 8.75 -12.19 1.06
N GLY A 147 7.48 -12.48 1.36
CA GLY A 147 7.10 -13.33 2.48
C GLY A 147 7.65 -14.75 2.32
N SER A 148 7.43 -15.37 1.17
CA SER A 148 7.92 -16.74 0.92
C SER A 148 9.45 -16.82 0.93
N THR A 149 10.14 -15.96 0.16
CA THR A 149 11.61 -15.94 0.12
C THR A 149 12.23 -15.56 1.47
N GLY A 150 11.60 -14.65 2.22
CA GLY A 150 12.01 -14.26 3.57
C GLY A 150 11.90 -15.43 4.55
N LEU A 151 10.82 -16.21 4.51
CA LEU A 151 10.65 -17.40 5.34
C LEU A 151 11.67 -18.50 5.01
N LEU A 152 11.97 -18.70 3.72
CA LEU A 152 13.01 -19.65 3.30
C LEU A 152 14.38 -19.29 3.91
N MET A 153 14.72 -17.99 3.92
CA MET A 153 15.96 -17.50 4.49
C MET A 153 15.96 -17.45 6.02
N ALA A 154 14.80 -17.23 6.66
CA ALA A 154 14.66 -17.21 8.11
C ALA A 154 14.79 -18.61 8.72
N PHE A 155 14.37 -19.65 7.98
CA PHE A 155 14.42 -21.05 8.41
C PHE A 155 15.19 -21.93 7.41
N PRO A 156 16.49 -21.67 7.18
CA PRO A 156 17.24 -22.29 6.08
C PRO A 156 17.35 -23.81 6.23
N LEU A 157 17.50 -24.33 7.46
CA LEU A 157 17.55 -25.78 7.70
C LEU A 157 16.26 -26.48 7.29
N ALA A 158 15.10 -25.89 7.64
CA ALA A 158 13.80 -26.42 7.24
C ALA A 158 13.59 -26.29 5.71
N ALA A 159 13.99 -25.16 5.12
CA ALA A 159 13.93 -24.95 3.68
C ALA A 159 14.75 -26.01 2.91
N THR A 160 15.97 -26.32 3.35
CA THR A 160 16.84 -27.29 2.68
C THR A 160 16.36 -28.74 2.74
N GLN A 161 15.33 -29.05 3.52
CA GLN A 161 14.68 -30.37 3.49
C GLN A 161 13.77 -30.54 2.27
N ILE A 162 13.29 -29.45 1.68
CA ILE A 162 12.35 -29.47 0.54
C ILE A 162 12.95 -28.86 -0.74
N MET A 163 14.13 -28.24 -0.66
CA MET A 163 14.82 -27.67 -1.82
C MET A 163 16.35 -27.78 -1.70
N PRO A 164 17.10 -27.82 -2.81
CA PRO A 164 18.56 -27.83 -2.76
C PRO A 164 19.13 -26.51 -2.24
N GLY A 165 20.30 -26.55 -1.60
CA GLY A 165 20.92 -25.37 -0.96
C GLY A 165 21.19 -24.20 -1.90
N TRP A 166 21.50 -24.44 -3.19
CA TRP A 166 21.67 -23.36 -4.17
C TRP A 166 20.39 -22.54 -4.37
N GLY A 167 19.22 -23.12 -4.10
CA GLY A 167 17.96 -22.41 -4.22
C GLY A 167 17.77 -21.33 -3.15
N LEU A 168 18.45 -21.43 -2.00
CA LEU A 168 18.53 -20.32 -1.04
C LEU A 168 19.29 -19.10 -1.61
N ASN A 169 20.29 -19.33 -2.46
CA ASN A 169 20.97 -18.26 -3.17
C ASN A 169 20.03 -17.57 -4.18
N VAL A 170 19.13 -18.32 -4.82
CA VAL A 170 18.11 -17.73 -5.68
C VAL A 170 17.08 -16.95 -4.84
N ALA A 171 16.65 -17.50 -3.70
CA ALA A 171 15.70 -16.84 -2.81
C ALA A 171 16.22 -15.49 -2.30
N ILE A 172 17.49 -15.40 -1.88
CA ILE A 172 18.08 -14.13 -1.44
C ILE A 172 18.15 -13.10 -2.57
N TRP A 173 18.47 -13.53 -3.80
CA TRP A 173 18.49 -12.67 -4.98
C TRP A 173 17.10 -12.10 -5.28
N ILE A 174 16.08 -12.97 -5.35
CA ILE A 174 14.69 -12.58 -5.58
C ILE A 174 14.23 -11.63 -4.48
N HIS A 175 14.48 -11.97 -3.21
CA HIS A 175 14.05 -11.16 -2.08
C HIS A 175 14.64 -9.74 -2.12
N ARG A 176 15.94 -9.62 -2.43
CA ARG A 176 16.62 -8.33 -2.54
C ARG A 176 16.05 -7.47 -3.68
N ILE A 177 15.90 -8.06 -4.87
CA ILE A 177 15.37 -7.34 -6.04
C ILE A 177 13.93 -6.89 -5.77
N GLU A 178 13.08 -7.81 -5.31
CA GLU A 178 11.68 -7.51 -5.03
C GLU A 178 11.55 -6.46 -3.92
N ALA A 179 12.42 -6.47 -2.89
CA ALA A 179 12.38 -5.47 -1.84
C ALA A 179 12.66 -4.07 -2.38
N LEU A 180 13.65 -3.93 -3.27
CA LEU A 180 13.96 -2.66 -3.92
C LEU A 180 12.82 -2.22 -4.85
N LEU A 181 12.23 -3.14 -5.62
CA LEU A 181 11.07 -2.85 -6.47
C LEU A 181 9.85 -2.41 -5.65
N ALA A 182 9.56 -3.09 -4.53
CA ALA A 182 8.45 -2.75 -3.64
C ALA A 182 8.66 -1.37 -2.99
N MET A 183 9.89 -1.05 -2.56
CA MET A 183 10.23 0.27 -2.02
C MET A 183 10.10 1.35 -3.10
N ALA A 184 10.62 1.11 -4.31
CA ALA A 184 10.49 2.05 -5.42
C ALA A 184 9.01 2.28 -5.79
N HIS A 185 8.21 1.22 -5.92
CA HIS A 185 6.78 1.31 -6.20
C HIS A 185 6.05 2.13 -5.14
N LEU A 186 6.27 1.86 -3.84
CA LEU A 186 5.58 2.61 -2.79
C LEU A 186 6.02 4.08 -2.73
N PHE A 187 7.30 4.37 -2.85
CA PHE A 187 7.78 5.74 -2.69
C PHE A 187 7.61 6.61 -3.95
N ILE A 188 7.58 6.00 -5.13
CA ILE A 188 7.37 6.72 -6.39
C ILE A 188 5.88 6.75 -6.73
N ILE A 189 5.21 5.60 -6.76
CA ILE A 189 3.84 5.51 -7.27
C ILE A 189 2.83 5.78 -6.16
N HIS A 190 2.87 4.99 -5.07
CA HIS A 190 1.87 5.10 -4.00
C HIS A 190 1.90 6.49 -3.34
N PHE A 191 3.09 6.98 -2.96
CA PHE A 191 3.22 8.31 -2.36
C PHE A 191 2.87 9.44 -3.34
N PHE A 192 3.18 9.32 -4.64
CA PHE A 192 2.75 10.33 -5.61
C PHE A 192 1.23 10.40 -5.70
N ILE A 193 0.55 9.25 -5.80
CA ILE A 193 -0.92 9.19 -5.87
C ILE A 193 -1.54 9.74 -4.58
N ALA A 194 -0.98 9.39 -3.42
CA ALA A 194 -1.51 9.80 -2.12
C ALA A 194 -1.19 11.26 -1.78
N HIS A 195 -0.08 11.85 -2.25
CA HIS A 195 0.35 13.19 -1.78
C HIS A 195 0.41 14.27 -2.86
N LEU A 196 0.67 13.90 -4.12
CA LEU A 196 1.00 14.87 -5.17
C LEU A 196 -0.10 15.07 -6.21
N ARG A 197 -1.15 14.23 -6.21
CA ARG A 197 -2.34 14.47 -7.04
C ARG A 197 -3.02 15.77 -6.61
N ARG A 198 -3.47 16.58 -7.58
CA ARG A 198 -4.08 17.91 -7.34
C ARG A 198 -5.17 17.91 -6.25
N HIS A 199 -6.07 16.92 -6.27
CA HIS A 199 -7.17 16.82 -5.30
C HIS A 199 -6.74 16.31 -3.93
N ASN A 200 -5.58 15.67 -3.85
CA ASN A 200 -5.01 15.12 -2.63
C ASN A 200 -3.95 16.06 -2.04
N PHE A 201 -3.39 17.00 -2.79
CA PHE A 201 -2.32 17.86 -2.31
C PHE A 201 -2.81 18.72 -1.12
N PRO A 202 -2.05 18.76 -0.02
CA PRO A 202 -0.67 18.28 0.13
C PRO A 202 -0.52 16.84 0.68
N MET A 203 -1.64 16.17 1.01
CA MET A 203 -1.72 14.75 1.39
C MET A 203 -3.20 14.27 1.44
N ASP A 204 -3.45 13.08 0.89
CA ASP A 204 -4.71 12.35 1.07
C ASP A 204 -4.83 11.79 2.49
N ARG A 205 -5.80 12.32 3.24
CA ARG A 205 -6.14 11.87 4.59
C ARG A 205 -7.17 10.74 4.65
N THR A 206 -7.66 10.27 3.50
CA THR A 206 -8.78 9.33 3.41
C THR A 206 -8.52 8.02 4.16
N MET A 207 -7.29 7.48 4.09
CA MET A 207 -6.95 6.25 4.81
C MET A 207 -6.83 6.47 6.32
N PHE A 208 -6.45 7.66 6.76
CA PHE A 208 -6.34 7.97 8.19
C PHE A 208 -7.69 8.32 8.81
N GLU A 209 -8.58 8.96 8.05
CA GLU A 209 -9.89 9.39 8.53
C GLU A 209 -10.99 8.34 8.29
N GLY A 210 -10.87 7.56 7.22
CA GLY A 210 -11.87 6.59 6.76
C GLY A 210 -12.90 7.16 5.77
N SER A 211 -12.85 8.46 5.49
CA SER A 211 -13.76 9.15 4.58
C SER A 211 -12.97 10.04 3.60
N ALA A 212 -13.50 10.22 2.40
CA ALA A 212 -12.93 11.07 1.35
C ALA A 212 -13.73 12.36 1.20
N ASP A 213 -13.10 13.40 0.65
CA ASP A 213 -13.80 14.65 0.33
C ASP A 213 -14.86 14.41 -0.76
N LEU A 214 -16.11 14.81 -0.50
CA LEU A 214 -17.22 14.48 -1.39
C LEU A 214 -17.08 15.16 -2.76
N GLU A 215 -16.56 16.38 -2.81
CA GLU A 215 -16.43 17.13 -4.05
C GLU A 215 -15.31 16.55 -4.92
N ALA A 216 -14.16 16.23 -4.31
CA ALA A 216 -13.10 15.50 -5.00
C ALA A 216 -13.60 14.16 -5.55
N VAL A 217 -14.40 13.41 -4.78
CA VAL A 217 -14.96 12.13 -5.22
C VAL A 217 -15.98 12.32 -6.36
N ARG A 218 -16.78 13.39 -6.38
CA ARG A 218 -17.69 13.69 -7.49
C ARG A 218 -16.94 13.89 -8.80
N HIS A 219 -15.78 14.53 -8.75
CA HIS A 219 -14.92 14.71 -9.92
C HIS A 219 -14.17 13.45 -10.33
N GLU A 220 -13.57 12.73 -9.36
CA GLU A 220 -12.71 11.59 -9.67
C GLU A 220 -13.47 10.27 -9.92
N LYS A 221 -14.63 10.10 -9.27
CA LYS A 221 -15.41 8.85 -9.26
C LYS A 221 -16.90 9.12 -9.51
N PRO A 222 -17.27 9.81 -10.60
CA PRO A 222 -18.65 10.19 -10.88
C PRO A 222 -19.60 8.98 -10.95
N ALA A 223 -19.19 7.88 -11.59
CA ALA A 223 -20.02 6.67 -11.70
C ALA A 223 -20.33 6.03 -10.33
N TRP A 224 -19.43 6.18 -9.36
CA TRP A 224 -19.68 5.70 -7.99
C TRP A 224 -20.78 6.52 -7.30
N ILE A 225 -20.72 7.84 -7.44
CA ILE A 225 -21.74 8.75 -6.88
C ILE A 225 -23.09 8.50 -7.54
N GLU A 226 -23.14 8.34 -8.86
CA GLU A 226 -24.36 8.01 -9.58
C GLU A 226 -24.96 6.68 -9.13
N ARG A 227 -24.14 5.62 -8.97
CA ARG A 227 -24.65 4.34 -8.42
C ARG A 227 -25.26 4.51 -7.03
N LEU A 228 -24.61 5.27 -6.15
CA LEU A 228 -25.11 5.50 -4.79
C LEU A 228 -26.41 6.29 -4.77
N LYS A 229 -26.57 7.28 -5.66
CA LYS A 229 -27.83 8.02 -5.85
C LYS A 229 -28.93 7.09 -6.36
N ASN A 230 -28.66 6.33 -7.41
CA ASN A 230 -29.63 5.41 -8.02
C ASN A 230 -30.09 4.31 -7.06
N SER A 231 -29.26 3.94 -6.09
CA SER A 231 -29.60 2.96 -5.05
C SER A 231 -30.13 3.58 -3.76
N SER A 232 -30.33 4.90 -3.70
CA SER A 232 -30.75 5.64 -2.49
C SER A 232 -29.86 5.41 -1.25
N LYS A 233 -28.57 5.09 -1.46
CA LYS A 233 -27.59 4.81 -0.40
C LYS A 233 -26.60 5.94 -0.16
N LEU A 234 -26.71 7.05 -0.89
CA LEU A 234 -25.76 8.15 -0.79
C LEU A 234 -25.76 8.75 0.63
N ASP A 235 -26.93 9.07 1.18
CA ASP A 235 -27.05 9.75 2.48
C ASP A 235 -26.56 8.89 3.66
N ASP A 236 -26.60 7.56 3.51
CA ASP A 236 -26.11 6.58 4.50
C ASP A 236 -24.59 6.60 4.65
N VAL A 237 -23.87 6.95 3.58
CA VAL A 237 -22.41 6.98 3.56
C VAL A 237 -21.84 8.39 3.74
N LEU A 238 -22.69 9.42 3.74
CA LEU A 238 -22.28 10.79 4.00
C LEU A 238 -21.97 11.01 5.49
N VAL A 239 -20.78 11.54 5.75
CA VAL A 239 -20.25 11.80 7.09
C VAL A 239 -19.70 13.22 7.20
N THR A 240 -19.57 13.70 8.43
CA THR A 240 -18.98 15.00 8.76
C THR A 240 -17.46 14.91 8.71
N ASP A 241 -16.81 16.05 8.48
CA ASP A 241 -15.36 16.18 8.52
C ASP A 241 -14.78 15.88 9.91
N ALA A 242 -13.57 15.32 9.97
CA ALA A 242 -12.82 15.14 11.20
C ALA A 242 -12.52 16.49 11.88
N MET A 243 -12.37 16.44 13.20
CA MET A 243 -12.04 17.62 14.00
C MET A 243 -10.65 18.17 13.62
N PRO A 244 -10.41 19.48 13.70
CA PRO A 244 -9.11 20.08 13.38
C PRO A 244 -7.91 19.39 14.05
N ALA A 245 -8.05 19.01 15.33
CA ALA A 245 -7.01 18.29 16.07
C ALA A 245 -6.71 16.89 15.48
N GLN A 246 -7.73 16.15 15.05
CA GLN A 246 -7.54 14.84 14.41
C GLN A 246 -6.85 14.99 13.05
N ARG A 247 -7.25 15.99 12.26
CA ARG A 247 -6.61 16.28 10.97
C ARG A 247 -5.14 16.60 11.14
N PHE A 248 -4.79 17.40 12.14
CA PHE A 248 -3.40 17.70 12.46
C PHE A 248 -2.59 16.42 12.72
N VAL A 249 -3.12 15.49 13.53
CA VAL A 249 -2.47 14.19 13.78
C VAL A 249 -2.29 13.39 12.48
N TYR A 250 -3.30 13.35 11.61
CA TYR A 250 -3.21 12.63 10.34
C TYR A 250 -2.11 13.18 9.44
N TYR A 251 -2.01 14.51 9.31
CA TYR A 251 -0.94 15.14 8.51
C TYR A 251 0.44 14.90 9.12
N VAL A 252 0.62 15.11 10.42
CA VAL A 252 1.92 14.89 11.08
C VAL A 252 2.39 13.45 10.87
N PHE A 253 1.49 12.48 11.10
CA PHE A 253 1.83 11.07 10.95
C PHE A 253 2.13 10.68 9.50
N GLY A 254 1.31 11.14 8.55
CA GLY A 254 1.54 10.88 7.13
C GLY A 254 2.83 11.49 6.61
N TYR A 255 3.13 12.74 6.96
CA TYR A 255 4.40 13.37 6.57
C TYR A 255 5.60 12.70 7.22
N ALA A 256 5.49 12.23 8.47
CA ALA A 256 6.55 11.45 9.09
C ALA A 256 6.81 10.14 8.34
N ALA A 257 5.76 9.43 7.92
CA ALA A 257 5.89 8.21 7.13
C ALA A 257 6.51 8.48 5.75
N VAL A 258 6.10 9.56 5.07
CA VAL A 258 6.70 9.97 3.80
C VAL A 258 8.17 10.36 3.97
N ALA A 259 8.49 11.16 4.97
CA ALA A 259 9.87 11.58 5.25
C ALA A 259 10.77 10.37 5.56
N ALA A 260 10.29 9.42 6.36
CA ALA A 260 10.99 8.17 6.63
C ALA A 260 11.20 7.36 5.34
N GLY A 261 10.16 7.22 4.51
CA GLY A 261 10.26 6.51 3.23
C GLY A 261 11.24 7.16 2.25
N LEU A 262 11.17 8.48 2.09
CA LEU A 262 12.10 9.24 1.24
C LEU A 262 13.53 9.17 1.75
N PHE A 263 13.74 9.23 3.08
CA PHE A 263 15.06 9.04 3.68
C PHE A 263 15.66 7.68 3.32
N LEU A 264 14.84 6.61 3.39
CA LEU A 264 15.27 5.26 3.01
C LEU A 264 15.56 5.15 1.51
N LEU A 265 14.69 5.70 0.65
CA LEU A 265 14.88 5.67 -0.80
C LEU A 265 16.13 6.42 -1.23
N ILE A 266 16.26 7.68 -0.80
CA ILE A 266 17.40 8.54 -1.16
C ILE A 266 18.69 7.93 -0.62
N GLY A 267 18.68 7.42 0.61
CA GLY A 267 19.82 6.70 1.19
C GLY A 267 20.22 5.48 0.35
N ALA A 268 19.26 4.67 -0.08
CA ALA A 268 19.52 3.53 -0.96
C ALA A 268 20.10 3.97 -2.32
N LEU A 269 19.53 5.01 -2.95
CA LEU A 269 19.99 5.50 -4.25
C LEU A 269 21.42 6.08 -4.19
N ILE A 270 21.74 6.86 -3.16
CA ILE A 270 23.10 7.41 -2.97
C ILE A 270 24.13 6.28 -2.81
N ASN A 271 23.74 5.19 -2.16
CA ASN A 271 24.63 4.07 -1.87
C ASN A 271 24.53 2.92 -2.89
N ILE A 272 23.78 3.08 -3.98
CA ILE A 272 23.44 1.97 -4.90
C ILE A 272 24.65 1.25 -5.50
N ALA A 273 25.76 1.98 -5.72
CA ALA A 273 27.01 1.43 -6.23
C ALA A 273 27.70 0.45 -5.27
N TYR A 274 27.29 0.43 -4.00
CA TYR A 274 27.84 -0.42 -2.94
C TYR A 274 27.00 -1.67 -2.67
N ILE A 275 26.01 -1.98 -3.51
CA ILE A 275 25.29 -3.25 -3.43
C ILE A 275 26.28 -4.37 -3.79
N SER A 276 26.68 -5.17 -2.81
CA SER A 276 27.39 -6.43 -3.05
C SER A 276 26.35 -7.49 -3.42
N TRP A 277 26.24 -7.76 -4.71
CA TRP A 277 25.38 -8.81 -5.26
C TRP A 277 25.82 -10.19 -4.78
#